data_AF-A0AAD5GXY5-F1
#
_entry.id   AF-A0AAD5GXY5-F1
#
_cell.length_a   1.000
_cell.length_b   1.000
_cell.length_c   1.000
_cell.angle_alpha   90.00
_cell.angle_beta   90.00
_cell.angle_gamma   90.00
#
_symmetry.space_group_name_H-M   'P 1'
#
loop_
_entity.id
_entity.type
_entity.pdbx_description
1 polymer ?
#
loop_
_entity_poly.entity_id
_entity_poly.type
_entity_poly.pdbx_seq_one_letter_code
_entity_poly.pdbx_strand_id
1 'polypeptide(L)'
;MAGSPPWFAWLSGLVSGLWSPAPVPGSHEAGLEEHRVGARLDRERRKPPGQRDEELIHALRLDYRRRQLANLEAKVARRARTAAAYEQPAARECCAANGWVRSRMAASWWAAHDYGCQLLEQTKEELAAAEARRPPVLVAQPALHLDLPAALQQPPPRLDMCSACARRIQQAELNEQSIREHEAYLLNSNRRRGLRPASAAASQEAAGRAPAAADVAVADAQAQSQQGPQQQQHAQQQHVPPQQQQGQQQHVPPQQQQGQQQGQQQQEQQRQEQAVSC
;
A
#
# COMPACT_ATOMS: atom_id res chain seq x y z
N MET A 1 38.40 -26.98 36.08
CA MET A 1 37.18 -26.53 35.36
C MET A 1 37.28 -27.05 33.93
N ALA A 2 36.53 -28.11 33.60
CA ALA A 2 36.53 -28.69 32.27
C ALA A 2 35.53 -27.90 31.39
N GLY A 3 36.04 -27.17 30.40
CA GLY A 3 35.20 -26.47 29.43
C GLY A 3 34.46 -27.48 28.55
N SER A 4 33.15 -27.29 28.36
CA SER A 4 32.36 -28.12 27.45
C SER A 4 32.96 -28.07 26.04
N PRO A 5 33.09 -29.22 25.35
CA PRO A 5 33.73 -29.27 24.04
C PRO A 5 32.88 -28.56 22.98
N PRO A 6 33.50 -27.86 22.01
CA PRO A 6 32.83 -26.96 21.07
C PRO A 6 31.79 -27.62 20.16
N TRP A 7 31.81 -28.95 20.01
CA TRP A 7 30.81 -29.69 19.23
C TRP A 7 29.42 -29.71 19.89
N PHE A 8 29.34 -29.60 21.22
CA PHE A 8 28.05 -29.55 21.92
C PHE A 8 27.28 -28.24 21.63
N ALA A 9 27.98 -27.12 21.44
CA ALA A 9 27.38 -25.85 21.03
C ALA A 9 26.86 -25.89 19.58
N TRP A 10 27.52 -26.68 18.72
CA TRP A 10 27.07 -26.90 17.35
C TRP A 10 25.80 -27.75 17.30
N LEU A 11 25.72 -28.83 18.10
CA LEU A 11 24.51 -29.67 18.21
C LEU A 11 23.35 -28.95 18.89
N SER A 12 23.59 -28.15 19.93
CA SER A 12 22.52 -27.38 20.57
C SER A 12 21.92 -26.34 19.62
N GLY A 13 22.72 -25.76 18.71
CA GLY A 13 22.23 -24.91 17.63
C GLY A 13 21.38 -25.66 16.60
N LEU A 14 21.76 -26.88 16.25
CA LEU A 14 21.02 -27.75 15.32
C LEU A 14 19.67 -28.20 15.90
N VAL A 15 19.64 -28.58 17.18
CA VAL A 15 18.40 -28.99 17.86
C VAL A 15 17.49 -27.79 18.12
N SER A 16 18.03 -26.62 18.45
CA SER A 16 17.19 -25.42 18.67
C SER A 16 16.53 -24.93 17.37
N GLY A 17 17.19 -25.10 16.22
CA GLY A 17 16.65 -24.74 14.91
C GLY A 17 15.63 -25.73 14.35
N LEU A 18 15.77 -27.03 14.67
CA LEU A 18 14.86 -28.07 14.15
C LEU A 18 13.55 -28.18 14.95
N TRP A 19 13.50 -27.62 16.17
CA TRP A 19 12.38 -27.81 17.11
C TRP A 19 11.59 -26.53 17.40
N SER A 20 12.02 -25.38 16.88
CA SER A 20 11.22 -24.17 16.98
C SER A 20 10.06 -24.27 15.98
N PRO A 21 8.80 -24.40 16.44
CA PRO A 21 7.67 -24.46 15.52
C PRO A 21 7.65 -23.20 14.66
N ALA A 22 7.21 -23.32 13.41
CA ALA A 22 7.03 -22.15 12.55
C ALA A 22 6.11 -21.14 13.28
N PRO A 23 6.46 -19.84 13.27
CA PRO A 23 5.70 -18.85 14.01
C PRO A 23 4.27 -18.78 13.45
N VAL A 24 3.30 -18.65 14.36
CA VAL A 24 1.87 -18.63 14.00
C VAL A 24 1.59 -17.43 13.09
N PRO A 25 0.96 -17.61 11.91
CA PRO A 25 0.65 -16.49 11.02
C PRO A 25 -0.10 -15.35 11.72
N GLY A 26 0.31 -14.11 11.44
CA GLY A 26 -0.28 -12.90 12.05
C GLY A 26 0.19 -12.59 13.47
N SER A 27 1.05 -13.44 14.06
CA SER A 27 1.82 -13.12 15.27
C SER A 27 2.90 -12.06 15.01
N HIS A 28 3.46 -11.52 16.07
CA HIS A 28 4.59 -10.59 15.98
C HIS A 28 5.84 -11.30 15.42
N GLU A 29 6.10 -12.52 15.88
CA GLU A 29 7.24 -13.35 15.47
C GLU A 29 7.17 -13.68 13.98
N ALA A 30 5.98 -14.03 13.47
CA ALA A 30 5.78 -14.27 12.04
C ALA A 30 6.01 -13.00 11.20
N GLY A 31 5.67 -11.82 11.74
CA GLY A 31 6.00 -10.54 11.13
C GLY A 31 7.51 -10.27 11.11
N LEU A 32 8.23 -10.58 12.18
CA LEU A 32 9.69 -10.46 12.24
C LEU A 32 10.38 -11.39 11.24
N GLU A 33 9.90 -12.63 11.08
CA GLU A 33 10.44 -13.55 10.08
C GLU A 33 10.18 -13.05 8.65
N GLU A 34 8.97 -12.54 8.36
CA GLU A 34 8.68 -11.89 7.07
C GLU A 34 9.67 -10.76 6.78
N HIS A 35 9.90 -9.86 7.75
CA HIS A 35 10.87 -8.77 7.61
C HIS A 35 12.30 -9.27 7.45
N ARG A 36 12.70 -10.33 8.15
CA ARG A 36 14.04 -10.91 8.07
C ARG A 36 14.32 -11.48 6.68
N VAL A 37 13.36 -12.21 6.09
CA VAL A 37 13.48 -12.74 4.73
C VAL A 37 13.49 -11.59 3.71
N GLY A 38 12.61 -10.60 3.87
CA GLY A 38 12.59 -9.39 3.04
C GLY A 38 13.94 -8.65 3.05
N ALA A 39 14.55 -8.48 4.22
CA ALA A 39 15.87 -7.86 4.35
C ALA A 39 16.98 -8.66 3.66
N ARG A 40 16.91 -10.00 3.67
CA ARG A 40 17.85 -10.86 2.92
C ARG A 40 17.66 -10.67 1.41
N LEU A 41 16.42 -10.66 0.94
CA LEU A 41 16.08 -10.43 -0.47
C LEU A 41 16.62 -9.07 -0.94
N ASP A 42 16.41 -8.01 -0.16
CA ASP A 42 16.90 -6.67 -0.50
C ASP A 42 18.43 -6.60 -0.52
N ARG A 43 19.12 -7.26 0.42
CA ARG A 43 20.58 -7.35 0.40
C ARG A 43 21.09 -8.03 -0.86
N GLU A 44 20.49 -9.15 -1.25
CA GLU A 44 20.89 -9.87 -2.45
C GLU A 44 20.67 -9.04 -3.72
N ARG A 45 19.51 -8.37 -3.83
CA ARG A 45 19.18 -7.50 -4.98
C ARG A 45 20.09 -6.28 -5.12
N ARG A 46 20.63 -5.78 -4.00
CA ARG A 46 21.53 -4.61 -4.00
C ARG A 46 22.96 -4.91 -4.44
N LYS A 47 23.36 -6.19 -4.51
CA LYS A 47 24.67 -6.57 -5.06
C LYS A 47 24.82 -6.08 -6.51
N PRO A 48 26.04 -5.81 -7.01
CA PRO A 48 26.23 -5.45 -8.40
C PRO A 48 25.90 -6.63 -9.35
N PRO A 49 25.52 -6.34 -10.62
CA PRO A 49 25.36 -7.39 -11.64
C PRO A 49 26.62 -8.27 -11.72
N GLY A 50 26.46 -9.60 -11.72
CA GLY A 50 27.57 -10.57 -11.69
C GLY A 50 27.95 -11.08 -10.30
N GLN A 51 27.54 -10.41 -9.21
CA GLN A 51 27.66 -10.93 -7.83
C GLN A 51 26.31 -11.35 -7.23
N ARG A 52 25.22 -11.11 -7.96
CA ARG A 52 23.87 -11.54 -7.58
C ARG A 52 23.72 -13.02 -7.84
N ASP A 53 23.24 -13.74 -6.84
CA ASP A 53 22.71 -15.07 -7.04
C ASP A 53 21.22 -14.97 -7.40
N GLU A 54 20.91 -15.03 -8.69
CA GLU A 54 19.54 -14.87 -9.20
C GLU A 54 18.61 -16.01 -8.74
N GLU A 55 19.14 -17.21 -8.55
CA GLU A 55 18.36 -18.35 -8.02
C GLU A 55 18.06 -18.14 -6.54
N LEU A 56 19.00 -17.61 -5.76
CA LEU A 56 18.75 -17.20 -4.38
C LEU A 56 17.74 -16.06 -4.29
N ILE A 57 17.81 -15.04 -5.16
CA ILE A 57 16.80 -13.96 -5.23
C ILE A 57 15.42 -14.54 -5.48
N HIS A 58 15.31 -15.48 -6.43
CA HIS A 58 14.05 -16.13 -6.75
C HIS A 58 13.51 -16.95 -5.56
N ALA A 59 14.35 -17.78 -4.94
CA ALA A 59 13.96 -18.57 -3.76
C ALA A 59 13.51 -17.68 -2.58
N LEU A 60 14.26 -16.61 -2.29
CA LEU A 60 13.91 -15.65 -1.25
C LEU A 60 12.61 -14.90 -1.56
N ARG A 61 12.34 -14.59 -2.83
CA ARG A 61 11.09 -13.96 -3.25
C ARG A 61 9.88 -14.88 -3.00
N LEU A 62 10.00 -16.16 -3.33
CA LEU A 62 8.97 -17.16 -3.05
C LEU A 62 8.71 -17.30 -1.56
N ASP A 63 9.77 -17.46 -0.75
CA ASP A 63 9.64 -17.57 0.71
C ASP A 63 9.01 -16.32 1.33
N TYR A 64 9.48 -15.14 0.92
CA TYR A 64 8.91 -13.86 1.37
C TYR A 64 7.42 -13.75 1.05
N ARG A 65 7.01 -14.05 -0.20
CA ARG A 65 5.61 -13.91 -0.62
C ARG A 65 4.69 -14.93 0.06
N ARG A 66 5.14 -16.18 0.27
CA ARG A 66 4.37 -17.18 1.03
C ARG A 66 4.14 -16.75 2.47
N ARG A 67 5.17 -16.26 3.16
CA ARG A 67 5.05 -15.75 4.54
C ARG A 67 4.13 -14.54 4.61
N GLN A 68 4.30 -13.60 3.69
CA GLN A 68 3.44 -12.43 3.61
C GLN A 68 1.98 -12.81 3.38
N LEU A 69 1.70 -13.76 2.48
CA LEU A 69 0.35 -14.23 2.21
C LEU A 69 -0.31 -14.77 3.48
N ALA A 70 0.34 -15.71 4.17
CA ALA A 70 -0.17 -16.29 5.42
C ALA A 70 -0.39 -15.22 6.52
N ASN A 71 0.55 -14.27 6.66
CA ASN A 71 0.40 -13.16 7.60
C ASN A 71 -0.75 -12.22 7.24
N LEU A 72 -0.96 -11.94 5.96
CA LEU A 72 -2.06 -11.11 5.48
C LEU A 72 -3.41 -11.80 5.71
N GLU A 73 -3.55 -13.09 5.42
CA GLU A 73 -4.78 -13.87 5.69
C GLU A 73 -5.17 -13.78 7.17
N ALA A 74 -4.22 -14.01 8.07
CA ALA A 74 -4.45 -13.89 9.50
C ALA A 74 -4.87 -12.47 9.94
N LYS A 75 -4.23 -11.43 9.36
CA LYS A 75 -4.57 -10.03 9.62
C LYS A 75 -5.98 -9.68 9.10
N VAL A 76 -6.34 -10.09 7.89
CA VAL A 76 -7.66 -9.88 7.28
C VAL A 76 -8.74 -10.55 8.13
N ALA A 77 -8.56 -11.83 8.48
CA ALA A 77 -9.50 -12.55 9.32
C ALA A 77 -9.67 -11.91 10.70
N ARG A 78 -8.59 -11.38 11.30
CA ARG A 78 -8.68 -10.61 12.55
C ARG A 78 -9.50 -9.35 12.39
N ARG A 79 -9.28 -8.57 11.32
CA ARG A 79 -10.04 -7.34 11.04
C ARG A 79 -11.54 -7.62 10.88
N ALA A 80 -11.91 -8.65 10.13
CA ALA A 80 -13.31 -9.08 9.99
C ALA A 80 -13.94 -9.42 11.35
N ARG A 81 -13.27 -10.23 12.18
CA ARG A 81 -13.77 -10.57 13.53
C ARG A 81 -13.90 -9.33 14.42
N THR A 82 -12.95 -8.40 14.35
CA THR A 82 -13.03 -7.16 15.13
C THR A 82 -14.17 -6.26 14.65
N ALA A 83 -14.39 -6.13 13.33
CA ALA A 83 -15.53 -5.39 12.78
C ALA A 83 -16.85 -5.97 13.29
N ALA A 84 -17.06 -7.27 13.12
CA ALA A 84 -18.24 -7.98 13.59
C ALA A 84 -18.45 -7.83 15.11
N ALA A 85 -17.38 -7.84 15.90
CA ALA A 85 -17.46 -7.63 17.34
C ALA A 85 -17.92 -6.21 17.73
N TYR A 86 -17.71 -5.19 16.89
CA TYR A 86 -18.23 -3.84 17.10
C TYR A 86 -19.69 -3.67 16.67
N GLU A 87 -20.14 -4.45 15.69
CA GLU A 87 -21.55 -4.44 15.24
C GLU A 87 -22.51 -5.03 16.28
N GLN A 88 -22.03 -5.97 17.09
CA GLN A 88 -22.84 -6.52 18.18
C GLN A 88 -23.19 -5.43 19.21
N PRO A 89 -24.36 -5.50 19.86
CA PRO A 89 -24.66 -4.64 20.99
C PRO A 89 -23.61 -4.80 22.11
N ALA A 90 -23.21 -3.71 22.75
CA ALA A 90 -22.36 -3.80 23.93
C ALA A 90 -23.16 -4.35 25.11
N ALA A 91 -22.57 -5.24 25.90
CA ALA A 91 -23.21 -5.75 27.12
C ALA A 91 -23.51 -4.64 28.14
N ARG A 92 -22.74 -3.53 28.11
CA ARG A 92 -22.97 -2.32 28.91
C ARG A 92 -22.59 -1.09 28.10
N GLU A 93 -23.41 -0.05 28.20
CA GLU A 93 -23.13 1.25 27.62
C GLU A 93 -22.28 2.07 28.60
N CYS A 94 -21.17 2.64 28.11
CA CYS A 94 -20.27 3.44 28.95
C CYS A 94 -20.55 4.94 28.91
N CYS A 95 -21.28 5.41 27.89
CA CYS A 95 -21.72 6.79 27.69
C CYS A 95 -22.79 6.84 26.58
N ALA A 96 -23.49 7.97 26.46
CA ALA A 96 -24.55 8.16 25.46
C ALA A 96 -24.02 8.01 24.01
N ALA A 97 -22.76 8.38 23.75
CA ALA A 97 -22.12 8.23 22.45
C ALA A 97 -21.69 6.79 22.11
N ASN A 98 -21.83 5.81 23.00
CA ASN A 98 -21.26 4.47 22.81
C ASN A 98 -21.80 3.77 21.56
N GLY A 99 -23.10 3.90 21.25
CA GLY A 99 -23.69 3.34 20.03
C GLY A 99 -23.03 3.89 18.77
N TRP A 100 -22.91 5.22 18.68
CA TRP A 100 -22.24 5.91 17.58
C TRP A 100 -20.78 5.46 17.42
N VAL A 101 -20.03 5.40 18.53
CA VAL A 101 -18.61 5.01 18.54
C VAL A 101 -18.45 3.60 17.98
N ARG A 102 -19.30 2.65 18.40
CA ARG A 102 -19.24 1.28 17.92
C ARG A 102 -19.51 1.18 16.42
N SER A 103 -20.54 1.87 15.92
CA SER A 103 -20.81 1.92 14.48
C SER A 103 -19.65 2.53 13.69
N ARG A 104 -19.04 3.62 14.18
CA ARG A 104 -17.87 4.25 13.54
C ARG A 104 -16.65 3.34 13.53
N MET A 105 -16.41 2.59 14.61
CA MET A 105 -15.35 1.59 14.69
C MET A 105 -15.59 0.40 13.76
N ALA A 106 -16.82 -0.12 13.70
CA ALA A 106 -17.18 -1.21 12.79
C ALA A 106 -16.90 -0.81 11.33
N ALA A 107 -17.35 0.38 10.91
CA ALA A 107 -17.08 0.90 9.57
C ALA A 107 -15.57 1.03 9.28
N SER A 108 -14.79 1.52 10.24
CA SER A 108 -13.31 1.60 10.13
C SER A 108 -12.67 0.23 9.91
N TRP A 109 -13.09 -0.77 10.69
CA TRP A 109 -12.54 -2.12 10.61
C TRP A 109 -12.96 -2.86 9.34
N TRP A 110 -14.18 -2.61 8.83
CA TRP A 110 -14.60 -3.11 7.53
C TRP A 110 -13.81 -2.50 6.38
N ALA A 111 -13.63 -1.18 6.37
CA ALA A 111 -12.77 -0.52 5.37
C ALA A 111 -11.34 -1.08 5.40
N ALA A 112 -10.77 -1.29 6.59
CA ALA A 112 -9.46 -1.91 6.75
C ALA A 112 -9.42 -3.39 6.34
N HIS A 113 -10.52 -4.14 6.53
CA HIS A 113 -10.67 -5.51 6.05
C HIS A 113 -10.65 -5.55 4.52
N ASP A 114 -11.44 -4.72 3.85
CA ASP A 114 -11.57 -4.69 2.40
C ASP A 114 -10.25 -4.27 1.73
N TYR A 115 -9.58 -3.26 2.28
CA TYR A 115 -8.20 -2.91 1.92
C TYR A 115 -7.24 -4.12 2.05
N GLY A 116 -7.38 -4.89 3.13
CA GLY A 116 -6.61 -6.10 3.36
C GLY A 116 -6.89 -7.21 2.34
N CYS A 117 -8.14 -7.39 1.92
CA CYS A 117 -8.53 -8.32 0.87
C CYS A 117 -7.91 -7.94 -0.49
N GLN A 118 -7.90 -6.64 -0.82
CA GLN A 118 -7.23 -6.16 -2.05
C GLN A 118 -5.72 -6.44 -2.03
N LEU A 119 -5.06 -6.25 -0.87
CA LEU A 119 -3.65 -6.64 -0.70
C LEU A 119 -3.43 -8.15 -0.84
N LEU A 120 -4.35 -8.94 -0.28
CA LEU A 120 -4.29 -10.40 -0.36
C LEU A 120 -4.28 -10.86 -1.82
N GLU A 121 -5.21 -10.37 -2.64
CA GLU A 121 -5.29 -10.72 -4.06
C GLU A 121 -4.04 -10.30 -4.83
N GLN A 122 -3.51 -9.10 -4.56
CA GLN A 122 -2.24 -8.69 -5.18
C GLN A 122 -1.07 -9.59 -4.75
N THR A 123 -0.99 -9.98 -3.48
CA THR A 123 0.07 -10.88 -2.99
C THR A 123 -0.04 -12.28 -3.59
N LYS A 124 -1.26 -12.80 -3.80
CA LYS A 124 -1.50 -14.08 -4.49
C LYS A 124 -0.97 -14.04 -5.93
N GLU A 125 -1.31 -13.00 -6.68
CA GLU A 125 -0.80 -12.81 -8.04
C GLU A 125 0.73 -12.71 -8.05
N GLU A 126 1.33 -11.95 -7.13
CA GLU A 126 2.78 -11.84 -7.06
C GLU A 126 3.49 -13.14 -6.71
N LEU A 127 2.88 -13.98 -5.87
CA LEU A 127 3.37 -15.32 -5.58
C LEU A 127 3.26 -16.21 -6.83
N ALA A 128 2.08 -16.26 -7.46
CA ALA A 128 1.85 -17.07 -8.67
C ALA A 128 2.78 -16.66 -9.83
N ALA A 129 2.99 -15.36 -10.01
CA ALA A 129 3.93 -14.83 -11.01
C ALA A 129 5.37 -15.24 -10.71
N ALA A 130 5.78 -15.16 -9.44
CA ALA A 130 7.09 -15.62 -9.03
C ALA A 130 7.26 -17.11 -9.29
N GLU A 131 6.29 -17.96 -8.93
CA GLU A 131 6.33 -19.42 -9.17
C GLU A 131 6.42 -19.74 -10.67
N ALA A 132 5.69 -19.01 -11.51
CA ALA A 132 5.75 -19.14 -12.97
C ALA A 132 6.94 -18.41 -13.63
N ARG A 133 7.85 -17.80 -12.86
CA ARG A 133 8.99 -16.99 -13.34
C ARG A 133 8.58 -15.90 -14.35
N ARG A 134 7.38 -15.36 -14.23
CA ARG A 134 6.87 -14.26 -15.07
C ARG A 134 6.83 -12.94 -14.29
N PRO A 135 6.81 -11.79 -14.98
CA PRO A 135 6.52 -10.53 -14.33
C PRO A 135 5.11 -10.56 -13.69
N PRO A 136 4.94 -10.04 -12.46
CA PRO A 136 3.62 -9.88 -11.88
C PRO A 136 2.82 -8.79 -12.60
N VAL A 137 1.50 -8.91 -12.59
CA VAL A 137 0.58 -7.83 -13.00
C VAL A 137 -0.10 -7.21 -11.79
N LEU A 138 -0.63 -6.00 -11.94
CA LEU A 138 -1.45 -5.35 -10.91
C LEU A 138 -2.90 -5.83 -11.08
N VAL A 139 -3.35 -6.72 -10.19
CA VAL A 139 -4.74 -7.23 -10.15
C VAL A 139 -5.65 -6.36 -9.29
N ALA A 140 -5.09 -5.72 -8.27
CA ALA A 140 -5.79 -4.78 -7.42
C ALA A 140 -4.86 -3.61 -7.09
N GLN A 141 -5.39 -2.39 -7.15
CA GLN A 141 -4.76 -1.20 -6.56
C GLN A 141 -5.40 -1.04 -5.17
N PRO A 142 -4.70 -1.40 -4.08
CA PRO A 142 -5.28 -1.32 -2.76
C PRO A 142 -5.62 0.13 -2.42
N ALA A 143 -6.86 0.39 -2.03
CA ALA A 143 -7.35 1.71 -1.67
C ALA A 143 -8.29 1.61 -0.45
N LEU A 144 -8.11 2.52 0.50
CA LEU A 144 -8.99 2.57 1.68
C LEU A 144 -10.30 3.28 1.33
N HIS A 145 -11.37 2.51 1.17
CA HIS A 145 -12.72 3.03 0.98
C HIS A 145 -13.45 3.08 2.32
N LEU A 146 -13.58 4.28 2.89
CA LEU A 146 -14.28 4.51 4.14
C LEU A 146 -15.55 5.33 3.87
N ASP A 147 -16.61 4.64 3.45
CA ASP A 147 -17.89 5.24 3.13
C ASP A 147 -18.77 5.32 4.39
N LEU A 148 -18.58 6.39 5.16
CA LEU A 148 -19.37 6.61 6.38
C LEU A 148 -20.76 7.18 6.03
N PRO A 149 -21.85 6.59 6.55
CA PRO A 149 -23.16 7.24 6.55
C PRO A 149 -23.07 8.64 7.15
N ALA A 150 -23.90 9.58 6.67
CA ALA A 150 -23.85 10.98 7.11
C ALA A 150 -23.86 11.15 8.64
N ALA A 151 -24.61 10.32 9.36
CA ALA A 151 -24.66 10.32 10.83
C ALA A 151 -23.32 10.00 11.52
N LEU A 152 -22.42 9.27 10.85
CA LEU A 152 -21.09 8.90 11.36
C LEU A 152 -19.98 9.84 10.88
N GLN A 153 -20.27 10.76 9.97
CA GLN A 153 -19.30 11.73 9.47
C GLN A 153 -19.05 12.86 10.49
N GLN A 154 -20.06 13.21 11.28
CA GLN A 154 -19.94 14.21 12.33
C GLN A 154 -19.83 13.53 13.69
N PRO A 155 -18.83 13.89 14.52
CA PRO A 155 -18.72 13.37 15.86
C PRO A 155 -19.92 13.83 16.71
N PRO A 156 -20.40 13.01 17.66
CA PRO A 156 -21.42 13.43 18.60
C PRO A 156 -20.88 14.60 19.45
N PRO A 157 -21.76 15.40 20.05
CA PRO A 157 -21.35 16.45 20.98
C PRO A 157 -20.35 15.90 22.02
N ARG A 158 -19.27 16.63 22.28
CA ARG A 158 -18.17 16.14 23.15
C ARG A 158 -18.62 15.76 24.56
N LEU A 159 -19.71 16.36 25.05
CA LEU A 159 -20.28 16.10 26.36
C LEU A 159 -20.87 14.67 26.48
N ASP A 160 -21.19 14.03 25.36
CA ASP A 160 -21.81 12.70 25.33
C ASP A 160 -20.80 11.55 25.27
N MET A 161 -19.50 11.87 25.09
CA MET A 161 -18.45 10.90 24.84
C MET A 161 -17.43 10.86 25.99
N CYS A 162 -17.30 9.68 26.61
CA CYS A 162 -16.26 9.46 27.62
C CYS A 162 -14.85 9.40 26.99
N SER A 163 -13.81 9.65 27.79
CA SER A 163 -12.41 9.65 27.33
C SER A 163 -11.97 8.31 26.73
N ALA A 164 -12.51 7.18 27.19
CA ALA A 164 -12.22 5.87 26.62
C ALA A 164 -12.76 5.73 25.19
N CYS A 165 -13.98 6.22 24.93
CA CYS A 165 -14.56 6.25 23.60
C CYS A 165 -13.81 7.20 22.67
N ALA A 166 -13.46 8.40 23.14
CA ALA A 166 -12.67 9.35 22.38
C ALA A 166 -11.33 8.76 21.92
N ARG A 167 -10.62 8.05 22.82
CA ARG A 167 -9.36 7.36 22.48
C ARG A 167 -9.53 6.26 21.42
N ARG A 168 -10.65 5.52 21.43
CA ARG A 168 -10.92 4.49 20.42
C ARG A 168 -11.08 5.11 19.03
N ILE A 169 -11.83 6.20 18.93
CA ILE A 169 -12.01 6.94 17.68
C ILE A 169 -10.68 7.48 17.18
N GLN A 170 -9.91 8.16 18.05
CA GLN A 170 -8.58 8.65 17.69
C GLN A 170 -7.67 7.52 17.18
N GLN A 171 -7.68 6.36 17.82
CA GLN A 171 -6.88 5.21 17.40
C GLN A 171 -7.33 4.65 16.04
N ALA A 172 -8.63 4.65 15.74
CA ALA A 172 -9.15 4.26 14.44
C ALA A 172 -8.72 5.25 13.34
N GLU A 173 -8.82 6.55 13.60
CA GLU A 173 -8.39 7.59 12.66
C GLU A 173 -6.88 7.51 12.37
N LEU A 174 -6.06 7.28 13.39
CA LEU A 174 -4.61 7.05 13.21
C LEU A 174 -4.33 5.82 12.37
N ASN A 175 -5.08 4.73 12.59
CA ASN A 175 -4.94 3.52 11.78
C ASN A 175 -5.39 3.75 10.33
N GLU A 176 -6.48 4.46 10.09
CA GLU A 176 -6.95 4.86 8.76
C GLU A 176 -5.89 5.70 8.03
N GLN A 177 -5.30 6.67 8.73
CA GLN A 177 -4.24 7.50 8.18
C GLN A 177 -2.99 6.68 7.82
N SER A 178 -2.57 5.77 8.70
CA SER A 178 -1.46 4.85 8.42
C SER A 178 -1.74 3.95 7.20
N ILE A 179 -2.99 3.52 7.00
CA ILE A 179 -3.38 2.78 5.79
C ILE A 179 -3.26 3.66 4.54
N ARG A 180 -3.72 4.92 4.57
CA ARG A 180 -3.60 5.85 3.43
C ARG A 180 -2.13 6.13 3.06
N GLU A 181 -1.26 6.27 4.06
CA GLU A 181 0.18 6.42 3.85
C GLU A 181 0.78 5.16 3.21
N HIS A 182 0.36 3.99 3.67
CA HIS A 182 0.77 2.72 3.07
C HIS A 182 0.27 2.56 1.63
N GLU A 183 -0.96 2.96 1.32
CA GLU A 183 -1.50 3.02 -0.03
C GLU A 183 -0.63 3.89 -0.95
N ALA A 184 -0.29 5.11 -0.52
CA ALA A 184 0.58 6.00 -1.28
C ALA A 184 1.97 5.39 -1.52
N TYR A 185 2.53 4.73 -0.49
CA TYR A 185 3.78 4.00 -0.61
C TYR A 185 3.69 2.87 -1.65
N LEU A 186 2.62 2.07 -1.62
CA LEU A 186 2.42 0.96 -2.55
C LEU A 186 2.22 1.46 -3.98
N LEU A 187 1.47 2.53 -4.20
CA LEU A 187 1.31 3.16 -5.51
C LEU A 187 2.68 3.57 -6.10
N ASN A 188 3.53 4.23 -5.30
CA ASN A 188 4.87 4.63 -5.73
C ASN A 188 5.78 3.40 -5.95
N SER A 189 5.71 2.39 -5.08
CA SER A 189 6.44 1.13 -5.23
C SER A 189 6.05 0.41 -6.53
N ASN A 190 4.76 0.29 -6.81
CA ASN A 190 4.24 -0.36 -8.01
C ASN A 190 4.67 0.39 -9.27
N ARG A 191 4.60 1.73 -9.26
CA ARG A 191 5.09 2.57 -10.36
C ARG A 191 6.59 2.34 -10.62
N ARG A 192 7.43 2.33 -9.59
CA ARG A 192 8.89 2.07 -9.71
C ARG A 192 9.20 0.67 -10.22
N ARG A 193 8.35 -0.31 -9.89
CA ARG A 193 8.45 -1.70 -10.37
C ARG A 193 7.90 -1.89 -11.79
N GLY A 194 7.28 -0.86 -12.38
CA GLY A 194 6.64 -0.96 -13.69
C GLY A 194 5.40 -1.86 -13.68
N LEU A 195 4.79 -2.11 -12.51
CA LEU A 195 3.54 -2.87 -12.40
C LEU A 195 2.43 -2.08 -13.08
N ARG A 196 1.76 -2.71 -14.05
CA ARG A 196 0.64 -2.14 -14.79
C ARG A 196 -0.66 -2.89 -14.46
N PRO A 197 -1.82 -2.20 -14.50
CA PRO A 197 -3.12 -2.86 -14.42
C PRO A 197 -3.25 -3.95 -15.49
N ALA A 198 -3.85 -5.10 -15.14
CA ALA A 198 -4.01 -6.22 -16.06
C ALA A 198 -4.71 -5.83 -17.39
N SER A 199 -5.68 -4.91 -17.35
CA SER A 199 -6.37 -4.38 -18.54
C SER A 199 -5.45 -3.66 -19.52
N ALA A 200 -4.45 -2.94 -19.01
CA ALA A 200 -3.46 -2.25 -19.82
C ALA A 200 -2.45 -3.24 -20.45
N ALA A 201 -2.15 -4.36 -19.77
CA ALA A 201 -1.28 -5.40 -20.29
C ALA A 201 -1.92 -6.14 -21.47
N ALA A 202 -3.19 -6.55 -21.32
CA ALA A 202 -3.94 -7.25 -22.37
C ALA A 202 -4.08 -6.41 -23.67
N SER A 203 -4.26 -5.10 -23.53
CA SER A 203 -4.38 -4.19 -24.68
C SER A 203 -3.07 -4.07 -25.48
N GLN A 204 -1.90 -4.21 -24.84
CA GLN A 204 -0.61 -4.14 -25.51
C GLN A 204 -0.21 -5.46 -26.19
N GLU A 205 -0.54 -6.60 -25.59
CA GLU A 205 -0.35 -7.89 -26.25
C GLU A 205 -1.23 -8.02 -27.50
N ALA A 206 -2.46 -7.51 -27.45
CA ALA A 206 -3.32 -7.46 -28.64
C ALA A 206 -2.75 -6.56 -29.74
N ALA A 207 -2.16 -5.41 -29.38
CA ALA A 207 -1.56 -4.48 -30.33
C ALA A 207 -0.23 -5.00 -30.94
N GLY A 208 0.56 -5.75 -30.16
CA GLY A 208 1.82 -6.35 -30.62
C GLY A 208 1.64 -7.59 -31.50
N ARG A 209 0.42 -8.15 -31.58
CA ARG A 209 0.08 -9.34 -32.36
C ARG A 209 -0.69 -9.02 -33.65
N ALA A 210 -0.60 -7.79 -34.15
CA ALA A 210 -1.04 -7.47 -35.50
C ALA A 210 -0.21 -8.31 -36.50
N PRO A 211 -0.85 -9.08 -37.41
CA PRO A 211 -0.15 -10.02 -38.26
C PRO A 211 0.75 -9.28 -39.27
N ALA A 212 2.05 -9.56 -39.22
CA ALA A 212 2.99 -9.28 -40.30
C ALA A 212 2.80 -10.29 -41.45
N ALA A 213 1.57 -10.38 -41.97
CA ALA A 213 1.21 -11.21 -43.11
C ALA A 213 0.26 -10.42 -44.00
N ALA A 214 0.83 -9.47 -44.75
CA ALA A 214 0.20 -8.89 -45.92
C ALA A 214 1.30 -8.54 -46.92
N ASP A 215 1.94 -9.58 -47.46
CA ASP A 215 2.55 -9.50 -48.78
C ASP A 215 2.11 -10.74 -49.57
N VAL A 216 1.69 -10.47 -50.81
CA VAL A 216 1.16 -11.39 -51.83
C VAL A 216 -0.34 -11.72 -51.76
N ALA A 217 -1.16 -10.88 -52.42
CA ALA A 217 -1.95 -11.33 -53.58
C ALA A 217 -2.63 -10.12 -54.27
N VAL A 218 -2.18 -9.86 -55.50
CA VAL A 218 -2.81 -9.00 -56.52
C VAL A 218 -4.01 -9.75 -57.12
N ALA A 219 -5.19 -9.13 -57.17
CA ALA A 219 -6.16 -9.30 -58.27
C ALA A 219 -7.36 -8.34 -58.14
N ASP A 220 -7.76 -7.81 -59.28
CA ASP A 220 -8.83 -6.85 -59.59
C ASP A 220 -10.22 -7.14 -59.01
N ALA A 221 -10.94 -6.06 -58.64
CA ALA A 221 -12.33 -5.85 -59.07
C ALA A 221 -12.78 -4.40 -58.77
N GLN A 222 -13.02 -3.65 -59.84
CA GLN A 222 -13.78 -2.40 -59.88
C GLN A 222 -15.27 -2.64 -59.54
N ALA A 223 -15.92 -1.67 -58.86
CA ALA A 223 -17.04 -0.88 -59.41
C ALA A 223 -17.95 -0.26 -58.32
N GLN A 224 -18.10 1.07 -58.41
CA GLN A 224 -19.33 1.89 -58.28
C GLN A 224 -20.22 1.70 -57.03
N SER A 225 -20.52 2.73 -56.22
CA SER A 225 -21.50 3.78 -56.59
C SER A 225 -21.70 4.87 -55.49
N GLN A 226 -21.90 6.12 -55.93
CA GLN A 226 -22.80 7.20 -55.41
C GLN A 226 -22.42 7.89 -54.06
N GLN A 227 -21.98 9.17 -53.97
CA GLN A 227 -22.60 10.49 -54.33
C GLN A 227 -24.08 10.59 -53.92
N GLY A 228 -24.60 11.47 -53.06
CA GLY A 228 -24.23 12.73 -52.38
C GLY A 228 -25.41 13.11 -51.43
N PRO A 229 -25.78 14.38 -51.13
CA PRO A 229 -25.04 15.63 -51.06
C PRO A 229 -25.12 16.33 -49.67
N GLN A 230 -24.45 17.49 -49.61
CA GLN A 230 -24.28 18.44 -48.51
C GLN A 230 -25.59 19.04 -47.95
N GLN A 231 -25.56 19.40 -46.66
CA GLN A 231 -26.19 20.63 -46.18
C GLN A 231 -25.35 21.32 -45.09
N GLN A 232 -25.07 22.59 -45.38
CA GLN A 232 -24.47 23.61 -44.51
C GLN A 232 -25.42 23.98 -43.36
N GLN A 233 -24.90 24.38 -42.20
CA GLN A 233 -24.92 25.79 -41.77
C GLN A 233 -24.38 26.01 -40.35
N HIS A 234 -23.54 27.03 -40.27
CA HIS A 234 -23.23 27.97 -39.19
C HIS A 234 -23.65 27.67 -37.74
N ALA A 235 -22.68 27.77 -36.83
CA ALA A 235 -22.66 28.83 -35.82
C ALA A 235 -21.24 29.01 -35.26
N GLN A 236 -20.64 30.16 -35.56
CA GLN A 236 -19.51 30.68 -34.80
C GLN A 236 -20.00 31.07 -33.41
N GLN A 237 -19.38 30.53 -32.36
CA GLN A 237 -19.34 31.20 -31.07
C GLN A 237 -17.87 31.32 -30.65
N GLN A 238 -17.37 32.55 -30.75
CA GLN A 238 -16.17 33.00 -30.07
C GLN A 238 -16.39 32.82 -28.56
N HIS A 239 -15.63 31.93 -27.95
CA HIS A 239 -15.48 31.91 -26.50
C HIS A 239 -14.09 32.40 -26.16
N VAL A 240 -14.05 33.58 -25.55
CA VAL A 240 -12.88 34.26 -25.01
C VAL A 240 -12.46 33.52 -23.75
N PRO A 241 -11.24 32.96 -23.65
CA PRO A 241 -10.73 32.49 -22.38
C PRO A 241 -10.35 33.70 -21.50
N PRO A 242 -10.68 33.70 -20.20
CA PRO A 242 -10.24 34.75 -19.30
C PRO A 242 -8.72 34.66 -19.12
N GLN A 243 -8.04 35.78 -19.37
CA GLN A 243 -6.68 36.03 -18.90
C GLN A 243 -6.62 35.82 -17.38
N GLN A 244 -6.03 34.72 -16.95
CA GLN A 244 -5.52 34.62 -15.58
C GLN A 244 -4.27 35.50 -15.50
N GLN A 245 -4.41 36.56 -14.71
CA GLN A 245 -3.30 37.38 -14.22
C GLN A 245 -2.26 36.46 -13.59
N GLN A 246 -1.09 36.37 -14.25
CA GLN A 246 0.13 35.87 -13.66
C GLN A 246 0.49 36.79 -12.49
N GLY A 247 0.10 36.38 -11.28
CA GLY A 247 0.69 36.87 -10.05
C GLY A 247 2.18 36.57 -10.12
N GLN A 248 2.98 37.64 -10.13
CA GLN A 248 4.42 37.59 -10.00
C GLN A 248 4.78 36.84 -8.72
N GLN A 249 5.11 35.55 -8.84
CA GLN A 249 5.82 34.85 -7.78
C GLN A 249 7.24 35.42 -7.78
N GLN A 250 7.48 36.32 -6.83
CA GLN A 250 8.83 36.72 -6.42
C GLN A 250 9.62 35.45 -6.11
N HIS A 251 10.55 35.15 -7.00
CA HIS A 251 11.52 34.10 -6.83
C HIS A 251 12.46 34.51 -5.70
N VAL A 252 12.18 34.05 -4.49
CA VAL A 252 13.09 34.21 -3.35
C VAL A 252 14.25 33.22 -3.55
N PRO A 253 15.51 33.68 -3.63
CA PRO A 253 16.65 32.79 -3.82
C PRO A 253 16.78 31.82 -2.64
N PRO A 254 17.14 30.55 -2.87
CA PRO A 254 17.19 29.49 -1.85
C PRO A 254 18.26 29.67 -0.75
N GLN A 255 18.96 30.80 -0.69
CA GLN A 255 20.02 31.04 0.29
C GLN A 255 19.54 31.54 1.67
N GLN A 256 18.29 31.99 1.83
CA GLN A 256 17.81 32.48 3.14
C GLN A 256 17.12 31.42 4.02
N GLN A 257 16.72 30.26 3.49
CA GLN A 257 16.04 29.24 4.30
C GLN A 257 16.98 28.41 5.20
N GLN A 258 18.28 28.32 4.90
CA GLN A 258 19.21 27.60 5.77
C GLN A 258 19.55 28.36 7.07
N GLY A 259 19.48 29.70 7.08
CA GLY A 259 19.77 30.50 8.28
C GLY A 259 18.71 30.35 9.37
N GLN A 260 17.43 30.19 9.01
CA GLN A 260 16.35 30.08 9.99
C GLN A 260 16.32 28.73 10.72
N GLN A 261 16.75 27.63 10.08
CA GLN A 261 16.81 26.32 10.76
C GLN A 261 17.97 26.24 11.77
N GLN A 262 19.11 26.89 11.52
CA GLN A 262 20.20 26.93 12.51
C GLN A 262 19.83 27.77 13.75
N GLY A 263 19.08 28.87 13.58
CA GLY A 263 18.64 29.68 14.72
C GLY A 263 17.70 28.95 15.67
N GLN A 264 16.78 28.13 15.14
CA GLN A 264 15.86 27.36 15.98
C GLN A 264 16.57 26.24 16.75
N GLN A 265 17.52 25.52 16.16
CA GLN A 265 18.27 24.50 16.88
C GLN A 265 19.11 25.09 18.02
N GLN A 266 19.73 26.26 17.81
CA GLN A 266 20.54 26.89 18.85
C GLN A 266 19.69 27.39 20.02
N GLN A 267 18.49 27.91 19.75
CA GLN A 267 17.56 28.34 20.78
C GLN A 267 16.99 27.15 21.57
N GLU A 268 16.75 26.01 20.92
CA GLU A 268 16.26 24.80 21.58
C GLU A 268 17.34 24.16 22.46
N GLN A 269 18.60 24.21 22.04
CA GLN A 269 19.74 23.73 22.82
C GLN A 269 19.98 24.59 24.08
N GLN A 270 19.90 25.92 23.97
CA GLN A 270 19.98 26.80 25.15
C GLN A 270 18.81 26.56 26.14
N ARG A 271 17.63 26.24 25.63
CA ARG A 271 16.47 25.92 26.48
C ARG A 271 16.65 24.61 27.24
N GLN A 272 17.28 23.61 26.62
CA GLN A 272 17.62 22.34 27.28
C GLN A 272 18.71 22.52 28.34
N GLU A 273 19.73 23.33 28.09
CA GLU A 273 20.78 23.61 29.07
C GLU A 273 20.24 24.35 30.31
N GLN A 274 19.30 25.28 30.12
CA GLN A 274 18.66 25.98 31.25
C GLN A 274 17.75 25.04 32.08
N ALA A 275 17.11 24.05 31.45
CA ALA A 275 16.26 23.09 32.15
C ALA A 275 17.05 22.08 33.01
N VAL A 276 18.35 21.91 32.78
CA VAL A 276 19.22 21.00 33.56
C VAL A 276 19.91 21.72 34.74
N SER A 277 19.91 23.06 34.77
CA SER A 277 20.50 23.87 35.86
C SER A 277 19.50 24.31 36.94
N CYS A 278 18.26 23.82 36.92
CA CYS A 278 17.28 23.97 38.02
C CYS A 278 17.00 22.61 38.65
#